data_AF-A0A554MAP4-F1
#
_entry.id   AF-A0A554MAP4-F1
#
_cell.length_a   1.000
_cell.length_b   1.000
_cell.length_c   1.000
_cell.angle_alpha   90.00
_cell.angle_beta   90.00
_cell.angle_gamma   90.00
#
_symmetry.space_group_name_H-M   'P 1'
#
loop_
_entity.id
_entity.type
_entity.pdbx_description
1 polymer ?
#
loop_
_entity_poly.entity_id
_entity_poly.type
_entity_poly.pdbx_seq_one_letter_code
_entity_poly.pdbx_strand_id
1 'polypeptide(L)'
;MLILLAEKPKEFIDYYSTDFRIPLNEKYISLIRGYLGKDNYAIVIKDLQTLKDVFTFPIQEIEKRNPDIVGDIGFKDWSRSGKYFWLDLAYGANTLGFIRIDSQDWSVDLLPAPKDVLGGDALNLENGYITVHPGNVWFGVSELDQEERARRRAQDIGTELYIENLFTKKRQFVASTTEPLYYFKSKWLSDTELQYELPNGEKKIYKINE
;
A
#
# COMPACT_ATOMS: atom_id res chain seq x y z
N MET A 1 6.21 24.83 -0.89
CA MET A 1 5.88 26.04 -1.68
C MET A 1 4.48 25.84 -2.25
N LEU A 2 3.50 26.51 -1.66
CA LEU A 2 2.08 26.32 -1.88
C LEU A 2 1.54 27.66 -2.41
N ILE A 3 1.94 28.03 -3.64
CA ILE A 3 1.54 29.30 -4.26
C ILE A 3 1.34 29.11 -5.75
N LEU A 4 0.08 28.90 -6.13
CA LEU A 4 -0.58 29.53 -7.28
C LEU A 4 -2.10 29.43 -7.05
N LEU A 5 -2.56 30.20 -6.06
CA LEU A 5 -3.97 30.48 -5.79
C LEU A 5 -4.30 31.90 -6.27
N ALA A 6 -4.23 32.11 -7.58
CA ALA A 6 -4.81 33.29 -8.23
C ALA A 6 -5.56 32.83 -9.47
N GLU A 7 -6.86 33.16 -9.48
CA GLU A 7 -7.92 32.76 -10.41
C GLU A 7 -8.47 31.34 -10.21
N LYS A 8 -9.60 31.24 -9.48
CA LYS A 8 -10.44 30.04 -9.47
C LYS A 8 -11.14 29.93 -10.82
N PRO A 9 -10.83 28.95 -11.69
CA PRO A 9 -11.74 28.61 -12.79
C PRO A 9 -13.10 28.22 -12.20
N LYS A 10 -14.18 28.49 -12.95
CA LYS A 10 -15.58 28.20 -12.55
C LYS A 10 -15.84 26.72 -12.22
N GLU A 11 -14.99 25.83 -12.71
CA GLU A 11 -14.96 24.41 -12.38
C GLU A 11 -13.51 24.00 -12.09
N PHE A 12 -13.27 23.42 -10.93
CA PHE A 12 -12.01 22.74 -10.64
C PHE A 12 -12.06 21.37 -11.31
N ILE A 13 -11.53 21.27 -12.52
CA ILE A 13 -11.30 19.97 -13.18
C ILE A 13 -9.95 19.49 -12.68
N ASP A 14 -9.96 18.62 -11.67
CA ASP A 14 -8.72 18.06 -11.17
C ASP A 14 -8.11 17.16 -12.25
N TYR A 15 -7.03 17.63 -12.87
CA TYR A 15 -6.30 16.85 -13.86
C TYR A 15 -5.48 15.76 -13.16
N TYR A 16 -5.05 16.01 -11.92
CA TYR A 16 -4.35 15.05 -11.07
C TYR A 16 -5.24 14.66 -9.88
N SER A 17 -4.80 13.73 -9.05
CA SER A 17 -5.32 13.57 -7.70
C SER A 17 -4.80 14.71 -6.83
N THR A 18 -5.58 15.13 -5.84
CA THR A 18 -5.12 16.05 -4.79
C THR A 18 -4.06 15.41 -3.87
N ASP A 19 -3.92 14.09 -3.88
CA ASP A 19 -2.85 13.39 -3.18
C ASP A 19 -1.58 13.34 -4.04
N PHE A 20 -0.40 13.48 -3.41
CA PHE A 20 0.91 13.43 -4.07
C PHE A 20 2.02 12.99 -3.10
N ARG A 21 3.15 12.52 -3.64
CA ARG A 21 4.33 12.13 -2.83
C ARG A 21 5.59 12.80 -3.36
N ILE A 22 6.49 13.17 -2.45
CA ILE A 22 7.81 13.74 -2.73
C ILE A 22 8.83 12.91 -1.95
N PRO A 23 9.86 12.34 -2.59
CA PRO A 23 10.94 11.64 -1.88
C PRO A 23 11.74 12.60 -1.01
N LEU A 24 12.42 12.08 0.02
CA LEU A 24 13.24 12.90 0.95
C LEU A 24 14.34 13.71 0.27
N ASN A 25 14.83 13.28 -0.88
CA ASN A 25 15.84 14.00 -1.66
C ASN A 25 15.24 15.15 -2.51
N GLU A 26 13.92 15.32 -2.48
CA GLU A 26 13.16 16.36 -3.18
C GLU A 26 13.47 16.47 -4.68
N LYS A 27 13.89 15.36 -5.32
CA LYS A 27 14.20 15.35 -6.75
C LYS A 27 12.94 15.26 -7.62
N TYR A 28 11.89 14.63 -7.10
CA TYR A 28 10.71 14.27 -7.88
C TYR A 28 9.40 14.67 -7.18
N ILE A 29 8.32 14.77 -7.95
CA ILE A 29 6.94 14.74 -7.43
C ILE A 29 6.17 13.64 -8.15
N SER A 30 5.49 12.81 -7.38
CA SER A 30 4.67 11.70 -7.85
C SER A 30 3.20 12.08 -7.81
N LEU A 31 2.51 11.87 -8.92
CA LEU A 31 1.14 12.27 -9.17
C LEU A 31 0.35 11.10 -9.77
N ILE A 32 -0.94 11.07 -9.49
CA ILE A 32 -1.90 10.22 -10.19
C ILE A 32 -2.70 11.15 -11.09
N ARG A 33 -2.75 10.88 -12.39
CA ARG A 33 -3.57 11.61 -13.36
C ARG A 33 -4.84 10.82 -13.61
N GLY A 34 -6.01 11.45 -13.59
CA GLY A 34 -7.29 10.78 -13.85
C GLY A 34 -7.73 9.83 -12.73
N TYR A 35 -8.66 8.94 -13.04
CA TYR A 35 -9.19 7.91 -12.12
C TYR A 35 -9.58 6.64 -12.90
N LEU A 36 -9.81 5.54 -12.18
CA LEU A 36 -10.14 4.25 -12.80
C LEU A 36 -11.32 4.35 -13.77
N GLY A 37 -11.15 3.83 -14.99
CA GLY A 37 -12.12 3.92 -16.08
C GLY A 37 -11.98 5.15 -16.98
N LYS A 38 -11.02 6.06 -16.71
CA LYS A 38 -10.65 7.13 -17.65
C LYS A 38 -9.45 6.75 -18.51
N ASP A 39 -9.51 7.09 -19.80
CA ASP A 39 -8.44 6.79 -20.78
C ASP A 39 -7.08 7.39 -20.41
N ASN A 40 -7.06 8.51 -19.68
CA ASN A 40 -5.84 9.19 -19.27
C ASN A 40 -5.31 8.76 -17.89
N TYR A 41 -5.88 7.71 -17.28
CA TYR A 41 -5.51 7.25 -15.94
C TYR A 41 -4.07 6.74 -15.91
N ALA A 42 -3.21 7.40 -15.11
CA ALA A 42 -1.79 7.11 -15.13
C ALA A 42 -1.07 7.52 -13.85
N ILE A 43 0.03 6.84 -13.56
CA ILE A 43 1.05 7.30 -12.61
C ILE A 43 1.99 8.23 -13.37
N VAL A 44 2.25 9.41 -12.82
CA VAL A 44 3.14 10.42 -13.42
C VAL A 44 4.19 10.81 -12.39
N ILE A 45 5.46 10.79 -12.78
CA ILE A 45 6.55 11.31 -11.96
C ILE A 45 7.20 12.45 -12.72
N LYS A 46 7.29 13.61 -12.07
CA LYS A 46 7.93 14.81 -12.59
C LYS A 46 9.23 15.09 -11.87
N ASP A 47 10.20 15.63 -12.57
CA ASP A 47 11.35 16.29 -11.94
C ASP A 47 10.87 17.56 -11.23
N LEU A 48 11.23 17.72 -9.96
CA LEU A 48 10.67 18.79 -9.12
C LEU A 48 11.19 20.17 -9.51
N GLN A 49 12.41 20.25 -10.05
CA GLN A 49 13.03 21.52 -10.43
C GLN A 49 12.48 22.05 -11.76
N THR A 50 12.32 21.16 -12.73
CA THR A 50 11.91 21.51 -14.10
C THR A 50 10.42 21.32 -14.36
N LEU A 51 9.72 20.60 -13.48
CA LEU A 51 8.30 20.21 -13.57
C LEU A 51 7.95 19.38 -14.82
N LYS A 52 8.97 18.88 -15.52
CA LYS A 52 8.82 18.02 -16.69
C LYS A 52 8.52 16.58 -16.26
N ASP A 53 7.67 15.91 -17.03
CA ASP A 53 7.41 14.49 -16.86
C ASP A 53 8.70 13.73 -17.17
N VAL A 54 9.22 13.02 -16.19
CA VAL A 54 10.37 12.11 -16.37
C VAL A 54 9.90 10.67 -16.53
N PHE A 55 8.69 10.37 -16.09
CA PHE A 55 8.08 9.07 -16.20
C PHE A 55 6.56 9.17 -16.25
N THR A 56 5.93 8.32 -17.05
CA THR A 56 4.47 8.15 -17.10
C THR A 56 4.17 6.68 -17.33
N PHE A 57 3.32 6.12 -16.48
CA PHE A 57 2.88 4.74 -16.56
C PHE A 57 1.35 4.69 -16.60
N PRO A 58 0.76 4.51 -17.79
CA PRO A 58 -0.68 4.40 -17.96
C PRO A 58 -1.25 3.14 -17.31
N ILE A 59 -2.48 3.20 -16.81
CA ILE A 59 -3.17 2.02 -16.24
C ILE A 59 -3.29 0.89 -17.27
N GLN A 60 -3.39 1.22 -18.55
CA GLN A 60 -3.51 0.25 -19.64
C GLN A 60 -2.27 -0.67 -19.74
N GLU A 61 -1.10 -0.21 -19.29
CA GLU A 61 0.08 -1.07 -19.20
C GLU A 61 -0.06 -2.12 -18.09
N ILE A 62 -0.79 -1.81 -17.01
CA ILE A 62 -1.14 -2.77 -15.95
C ILE A 62 -2.16 -3.76 -16.48
N GLU A 63 -3.23 -3.28 -17.10
CA GLU A 63 -4.28 -4.11 -17.72
C GLU A 63 -3.69 -5.14 -18.69
N LYS A 64 -2.69 -4.71 -19.48
CA LYS A 64 -2.01 -5.59 -20.44
C LYS A 64 -1.07 -6.59 -19.79
N ARG A 65 -0.30 -6.18 -18.78
CA ARG A 65 0.78 -7.00 -18.19
C ARG A 65 0.30 -7.91 -17.05
N ASN A 66 -0.71 -7.47 -16.31
CA ASN A 66 -1.25 -8.18 -15.15
C ASN A 66 -2.72 -7.74 -14.89
N PRO A 67 -3.69 -8.25 -15.68
CA PRO A 67 -5.08 -7.81 -15.61
C PRO A 67 -5.76 -8.10 -14.26
N ASP A 68 -5.30 -9.13 -13.53
CA ASP A 68 -5.93 -9.58 -12.28
C ASP A 68 -5.73 -8.60 -11.11
N ILE A 69 -4.77 -7.68 -11.22
CA ILE A 69 -4.46 -6.72 -10.16
C ILE A 69 -4.99 -5.31 -10.44
N VAL A 70 -5.73 -5.11 -11.53
CA VAL A 70 -6.22 -3.78 -11.95
C VAL A 70 -7.24 -3.26 -10.93
N GLY A 71 -6.99 -2.05 -10.42
CA GLY A 71 -7.83 -1.37 -9.45
C GLY A 71 -7.47 0.10 -9.33
N ASP A 72 -8.04 0.76 -8.33
CA ASP A 72 -7.69 2.13 -7.99
C ASP A 72 -6.25 2.19 -7.48
N ILE A 73 -5.46 3.08 -8.07
CA ILE A 73 -4.09 3.36 -7.69
C ILE A 73 -4.10 4.19 -6.41
N GLY A 74 -3.54 3.61 -5.34
CA GLY A 74 -3.26 4.26 -4.07
C GLY A 74 -1.77 4.55 -3.90
N PHE A 75 -1.44 5.69 -3.30
CA PHE A 75 -0.05 5.95 -2.92
C PHE A 75 0.32 5.27 -1.61
N LYS A 76 1.45 4.57 -1.62
CA LYS A 76 2.20 4.29 -0.40
C LYS A 76 3.17 5.44 -0.14
N ASP A 77 4.44 5.25 -0.42
CA ASP A 77 5.44 6.31 -0.33
C ASP A 77 6.72 5.92 -1.10
N TRP A 78 7.69 6.83 -1.08
CA TRP A 78 9.06 6.56 -1.46
C TRP A 78 9.82 5.83 -0.36
N SER A 79 10.69 4.90 -0.76
CA SER A 79 11.79 4.43 0.10
C SER A 79 12.62 5.61 0.62
N ARG A 80 13.27 5.44 1.77
CA ARG A 80 14.08 6.46 2.44
C ARG A 80 15.21 6.98 1.55
N SER A 81 15.80 6.10 0.74
CA SER A 81 16.84 6.47 -0.23
C SER A 81 16.29 7.28 -1.42
N GLY A 82 14.97 7.33 -1.60
CA GLY A 82 14.31 7.87 -2.79
C GLY A 82 14.49 7.00 -4.02
N LYS A 83 15.02 5.77 -3.88
CA LYS A 83 15.28 4.87 -4.99
C LYS A 83 13.99 4.25 -5.53
N TYR A 84 13.18 3.69 -4.64
CA TYR A 84 11.93 3.01 -4.96
C TYR A 84 10.73 3.88 -4.63
N PHE A 85 9.75 3.92 -5.52
CA PHE A 85 8.42 4.46 -5.26
C PHE A 85 7.39 3.34 -5.27
N TRP A 86 6.56 3.28 -4.23
CA TRP A 86 5.56 2.23 -4.07
C TRP A 86 4.14 2.76 -4.14
N LEU A 87 3.29 1.99 -4.81
CA LEU A 87 1.86 2.19 -4.91
C LEU A 87 1.14 0.88 -4.65
N ASP A 88 -0.14 0.95 -4.33
CA ASP A 88 -1.04 -0.20 -4.33
C ASP A 88 -2.16 -0.06 -5.35
N LEU A 89 -2.72 -1.19 -5.73
CA LEU A 89 -3.93 -1.31 -6.54
C LEU A 89 -4.99 -1.95 -5.66
N ALA A 90 -6.14 -1.31 -5.52
CA ALA A 90 -7.17 -1.76 -4.60
C ALA A 90 -8.58 -1.62 -5.18
N TYR A 91 -9.51 -2.37 -4.60
CA TYR A 91 -10.95 -2.16 -4.75
C TYR A 91 -11.60 -2.12 -3.37
N GLY A 92 -11.99 -0.92 -2.94
CA GLY A 92 -12.35 -0.68 -1.55
C GLY A 92 -11.18 -0.99 -0.62
N ALA A 93 -11.38 -1.89 0.36
CA ALA A 93 -10.33 -2.32 1.26
C ALA A 93 -9.52 -3.52 0.76
N ASN A 94 -9.91 -4.16 -0.34
CA ASN A 94 -9.16 -5.30 -0.88
C ASN A 94 -7.95 -4.77 -1.66
N THR A 95 -6.75 -5.09 -1.20
CA THR A 95 -5.52 -4.81 -1.95
C THR A 95 -5.31 -5.93 -2.96
N LEU A 96 -5.32 -5.58 -4.25
CA LEU A 96 -5.15 -6.50 -5.37
C LEU A 96 -3.68 -6.72 -5.71
N GLY A 97 -2.87 -5.67 -5.56
CA GLY A 97 -1.45 -5.73 -5.84
C GLY A 97 -0.69 -4.46 -5.45
N PHE A 98 0.60 -4.50 -5.72
CA PHE A 98 1.53 -3.43 -5.48
C PHE A 98 2.31 -3.13 -6.76
N ILE A 99 2.69 -1.87 -6.91
CA ILE A 99 3.58 -1.40 -7.95
C ILE A 99 4.83 -0.88 -7.27
N ARG A 100 6.00 -1.30 -7.74
CA ARG A 100 7.29 -0.68 -7.39
C ARG A 100 7.91 -0.08 -8.64
N ILE A 101 8.29 1.19 -8.56
CA ILE A 101 9.02 1.90 -9.61
C ILE A 101 10.45 2.16 -9.12
N ASP A 102 11.46 1.71 -9.84
CA ASP A 102 12.87 2.04 -9.56
C ASP A 102 13.26 3.34 -10.28
N SER A 103 13.61 4.38 -9.55
CA SER A 103 13.99 5.69 -10.11
C SER A 103 15.34 5.71 -10.85
N GLN A 104 16.15 4.65 -10.74
CA GLN A 104 17.44 4.59 -11.43
C GLN A 104 17.29 4.32 -12.92
N ASP A 105 16.31 3.50 -13.30
CA ASP A 105 16.07 3.08 -14.69
C ASP A 105 14.59 3.14 -15.12
N TRP A 106 13.71 3.56 -14.21
CA TRP A 106 12.26 3.61 -14.37
C TRP A 106 11.61 2.26 -14.65
N SER A 107 12.25 1.16 -14.24
CA SER A 107 11.66 -0.17 -14.27
C SER A 107 10.45 -0.27 -13.33
N VAL A 108 9.48 -1.10 -13.73
CA VAL A 108 8.21 -1.26 -13.01
C VAL A 108 7.96 -2.72 -12.70
N ASP A 109 7.89 -3.03 -11.41
CA ASP A 109 7.42 -4.31 -10.91
C ASP A 109 5.91 -4.25 -10.63
N LEU A 110 5.18 -5.26 -11.11
CA LEU A 110 3.77 -5.46 -10.83
C LEU A 110 3.63 -6.72 -9.97
N LEU A 111 3.28 -6.54 -8.71
CA LEU A 111 3.39 -7.56 -7.67
C LEU A 111 1.99 -7.87 -7.10
N PRO A 112 1.37 -9.02 -7.46
CA PRO A 112 0.12 -9.44 -6.86
C PRO A 112 0.21 -9.48 -5.34
N ALA A 113 -0.84 -8.99 -4.68
CA ALA A 113 -0.93 -9.01 -3.24
C ALA A 113 -1.04 -10.46 -2.75
N PRO A 114 -0.39 -10.82 -1.64
CA PRO A 114 -0.66 -12.08 -0.97
C PRO A 114 -2.14 -12.18 -0.61
N LYS A 115 -2.65 -13.42 -0.53
CA LYS A 115 -4.00 -13.67 -0.03
C LYS A 115 -4.15 -13.05 1.37
N ASP A 116 -5.34 -12.50 1.62
CA ASP A 116 -5.78 -11.90 2.88
C ASP A 116 -5.12 -10.56 3.23
N VAL A 117 -4.39 -9.93 2.29
CA VAL A 117 -3.89 -8.55 2.45
C VAL A 117 -5.00 -7.55 2.16
N LEU A 118 -5.18 -6.61 3.09
CA LEU A 118 -6.18 -5.55 2.99
C LEU A 118 -5.55 -4.17 3.18
N GLY A 119 -6.33 -3.14 2.88
CA GLY A 119 -6.03 -1.75 3.23
C GLY A 119 -5.73 -1.63 4.72
N GLY A 120 -4.52 -1.20 5.07
CA GLY A 120 -4.03 -1.10 6.44
C GLY A 120 -2.87 -2.04 6.77
N ASP A 121 -2.61 -3.07 5.95
CA ASP A 121 -1.38 -3.85 6.06
C ASP A 121 -0.14 -3.01 5.76
N ALA A 122 0.93 -3.25 6.54
CA ALA A 122 2.12 -2.42 6.54
C ALA A 122 3.15 -2.94 5.53
N LEU A 123 3.36 -2.18 4.45
CA LEU A 123 4.40 -2.43 3.46
C LEU A 123 5.73 -1.84 3.92
N ASN A 124 6.80 -2.63 3.84
CA ASN A 124 8.17 -2.16 3.99
C ASN A 124 8.68 -1.67 2.63
N LEU A 125 8.90 -0.36 2.52
CA LEU A 125 9.25 0.31 1.27
C LEU A 125 10.69 0.03 0.82
N GLU A 126 11.55 -0.51 1.69
CA GLU A 126 12.94 -0.78 1.35
C GLU A 126 13.12 -2.15 0.66
N ASN A 127 12.36 -3.16 1.08
CA ASN A 127 12.60 -4.55 0.70
C ASN A 127 11.34 -5.34 0.28
N GLY A 128 10.15 -4.73 0.37
CA GLY A 128 8.91 -5.34 -0.10
C GLY A 128 8.36 -6.44 0.80
N TYR A 129 8.69 -6.46 2.10
CA TYR A 129 7.93 -7.24 3.07
C TYR A 129 6.58 -6.56 3.37
N ILE A 130 5.50 -7.32 3.37
CA ILE A 130 4.14 -6.86 3.71
C ILE A 130 3.61 -7.68 4.87
N THR A 131 2.83 -7.07 5.78
CA THR A 131 2.11 -7.83 6.80
C THR A 131 0.94 -8.59 6.17
N VAL A 132 0.65 -9.77 6.70
CA VAL A 132 -0.48 -10.59 6.28
C VAL A 132 -1.16 -11.13 7.52
N HIS A 133 -2.49 -11.05 7.58
CA HIS A 133 -3.27 -11.57 8.70
C HIS A 133 -4.39 -12.49 8.17
N PRO A 134 -4.12 -13.81 8.05
CA PRO A 134 -5.07 -14.75 7.46
C PRO A 134 -6.42 -14.76 8.19
N GLY A 135 -7.49 -14.75 7.38
CA GLY A 135 -8.85 -14.70 7.88
C GLY A 135 -9.11 -13.43 8.68
N ASN A 136 -9.14 -12.25 8.06
CA ASN A 136 -9.64 -11.06 8.75
C ASN A 136 -11.11 -11.26 9.19
N VAL A 137 -11.50 -10.59 10.27
CA VAL A 137 -12.88 -10.51 10.78
C VAL A 137 -13.61 -9.24 10.32
N TRP A 138 -12.99 -8.45 9.45
CA TRP A 138 -13.55 -7.23 8.87
C TRP A 138 -14.22 -7.53 7.52
N PHE A 139 -15.51 -7.22 7.43
CA PHE A 139 -16.36 -7.32 6.25
C PHE A 139 -16.87 -5.95 5.79
N GLY A 140 -16.53 -4.88 6.52
CA GLY A 140 -17.03 -3.53 6.26
C GLY A 140 -18.48 -3.31 6.72
N VAL A 141 -19.07 -4.27 7.44
CA VAL A 141 -20.42 -4.20 8.00
C VAL A 141 -20.33 -4.58 9.47
N SER A 142 -20.67 -3.65 10.36
CA SER A 142 -20.42 -3.79 11.80
C SER A 142 -21.09 -5.03 12.40
N GLU A 143 -22.28 -5.39 11.94
CA GLU A 143 -23.03 -6.56 12.40
C GLU A 143 -22.29 -7.86 12.03
N LEU A 144 -21.86 -7.99 10.77
CA LEU A 144 -21.13 -9.16 10.28
C LEU A 144 -19.76 -9.30 10.97
N ASP A 145 -19.08 -8.18 11.21
CA ASP A 145 -17.82 -8.17 11.94
C ASP A 145 -17.99 -8.70 13.37
N GLN A 146 -19.06 -8.29 14.06
CA GLN A 146 -19.37 -8.75 15.42
C GLN A 146 -19.76 -10.23 15.44
N GLU A 147 -20.58 -10.67 14.48
CA GLU A 147 -20.97 -12.07 14.32
C GLU A 147 -19.75 -12.97 14.08
N GLU A 148 -18.85 -12.60 13.17
CA GLU A 148 -17.65 -13.39 12.89
C GLU A 148 -16.71 -13.44 14.11
N ARG A 149 -16.50 -12.31 14.79
CA ARG A 149 -15.71 -12.28 16.04
C ARG A 149 -16.32 -13.20 17.09
N ALA A 150 -17.63 -13.17 17.30
CA ALA A 150 -18.31 -14.03 18.26
C ALA A 150 -18.17 -15.52 17.88
N ARG A 151 -18.38 -15.85 16.59
CA ARG A 151 -18.22 -17.20 16.05
C ARG A 151 -16.80 -17.73 16.29
N ARG A 152 -15.79 -16.91 16.03
CA ARG A 152 -14.38 -17.27 16.22
C ARG A 152 -13.99 -17.46 17.68
N ARG A 153 -14.44 -16.57 18.56
CA ARG A 153 -14.24 -16.74 20.01
C ARG A 153 -14.88 -18.04 20.52
N ALA A 154 -16.07 -18.40 20.03
CA ALA A 154 -16.73 -19.66 20.40
C ALA A 154 -15.99 -20.92 19.90
N GLN A 155 -15.05 -20.75 18.95
CA GLN A 155 -14.24 -21.83 18.38
C GLN A 155 -12.76 -21.74 18.81
N ASP A 156 -12.41 -20.83 19.73
CA ASP A 156 -11.03 -20.54 20.13
C ASP A 156 -10.10 -20.18 18.96
N ILE A 157 -10.65 -19.55 17.91
CA ILE A 157 -9.91 -19.08 16.74
C ILE A 157 -9.54 -17.61 16.94
N GLY A 158 -8.27 -17.32 17.13
CA GLY A 158 -7.77 -15.93 17.19
C GLY A 158 -7.28 -15.40 15.84
N THR A 159 -6.30 -14.50 15.90
CA THR A 159 -5.66 -13.92 14.71
C THR A 159 -4.16 -14.19 14.73
N GLU A 160 -3.63 -14.49 13.55
CA GLU A 160 -2.20 -14.67 13.32
C GLU A 160 -1.65 -13.50 12.51
N LEU A 161 -0.40 -13.13 12.78
CA LEU A 161 0.37 -12.15 12.03
C LEU A 161 1.52 -12.86 11.34
N TYR A 162 1.63 -12.61 10.04
CA TYR A 162 2.74 -13.01 9.21
C TYR A 162 3.36 -11.79 8.54
N ILE A 163 4.58 -11.96 8.06
CA ILE A 163 5.15 -11.13 6.99
C ILE A 163 5.41 -11.99 5.76
N GLU A 164 5.22 -11.42 4.59
CA GLU A 164 5.54 -12.08 3.31
C GLU A 164 6.35 -11.14 2.43
N ASN A 165 7.39 -11.67 1.79
CA ASN A 165 8.17 -10.91 0.81
C ASN A 165 7.47 -10.96 -0.56
N LEU A 166 7.16 -9.80 -1.13
CA LEU A 166 6.41 -9.72 -2.39
C LEU A 166 7.14 -10.32 -3.60
N PHE A 167 8.47 -10.37 -3.59
CA PHE A 167 9.28 -10.89 -4.69
C PHE A 167 9.49 -12.40 -4.60
N THR A 168 9.88 -12.89 -3.42
CA THR A 168 10.21 -14.30 -3.20
C THR A 168 9.00 -15.14 -2.79
N LYS A 169 7.89 -14.50 -2.39
CA LYS A 169 6.70 -15.13 -1.82
C LYS A 169 6.95 -15.94 -0.54
N LYS A 170 8.13 -15.76 0.09
CA LYS A 170 8.47 -16.40 1.36
C LYS A 170 7.68 -15.74 2.48
N ARG A 171 6.86 -16.53 3.17
CA ARG A 171 6.06 -16.13 4.33
C ARG A 171 6.74 -16.55 5.64
N GLN A 172 6.68 -15.69 6.65
CA GLN A 172 7.24 -15.92 7.99
C GLN A 172 6.18 -15.60 9.04
N PHE A 173 6.05 -16.49 10.03
CA PHE A 173 5.19 -16.25 11.19
C PHE A 173 5.82 -15.23 12.13
N VAL A 174 5.01 -14.31 12.65
CA VAL A 174 5.43 -13.27 13.59
C VAL A 174 4.82 -13.49 14.97
N ALA A 175 3.49 -13.59 15.04
CA ALA A 175 2.78 -13.69 16.30
C ALA A 175 1.37 -14.25 16.11
N SER A 176 0.75 -14.70 17.20
CA SER A 176 -0.66 -15.04 17.25
C SER A 176 -1.29 -14.56 18.56
N THR A 177 -2.61 -14.46 18.56
CA THR A 177 -3.44 -14.16 19.72
C THR A 177 -4.59 -15.16 19.77
N THR A 178 -5.28 -15.23 20.90
CA THR A 178 -6.57 -15.94 21.01
C THR A 178 -7.77 -15.02 20.69
N GLU A 179 -7.53 -13.72 20.56
CA GLU A 179 -8.58 -12.73 20.31
C GLU A 179 -8.68 -12.44 18.81
N PRO A 180 -9.86 -12.53 18.19
CA PRO A 180 -10.05 -12.17 16.79
C PRO A 180 -9.92 -10.65 16.59
N LEU A 181 -8.76 -10.23 16.09
CA LEU A 181 -8.41 -8.85 15.77
C LEU A 181 -8.70 -8.52 14.31
N TYR A 182 -9.00 -7.24 14.03
CA TYR A 182 -8.99 -6.72 12.66
C TYR A 182 -7.55 -6.63 12.12
N TYR A 183 -6.60 -6.16 12.93
CA TYR A 183 -5.18 -6.06 12.59
C TYR A 183 -4.36 -5.81 13.87
N PHE A 184 -3.06 -6.07 13.80
CA PHE A 184 -2.09 -5.88 14.89
C PHE A 184 -1.50 -4.45 14.96
N LYS A 185 -2.11 -3.46 14.29
CA LYS A 185 -1.61 -2.06 14.20
C LYS A 185 -0.11 -1.97 13.87
N SER A 186 0.29 -2.76 12.88
CA SER A 186 1.69 -2.94 12.53
C SER A 186 2.32 -1.69 11.93
N LYS A 187 3.60 -1.45 12.22
CA LYS A 187 4.39 -0.35 11.65
C LYS A 187 5.85 -0.75 11.52
N TRP A 188 6.42 -0.60 10.33
CA TRP A 188 7.86 -0.73 10.11
C TRP A 188 8.60 0.43 10.76
N LEU A 189 9.55 0.12 11.64
CA LEU A 189 10.44 1.08 12.28
C LEU A 189 11.75 1.25 11.48
N SER A 190 12.18 0.17 10.83
CA SER A 190 13.34 0.13 9.95
C SER A 190 13.09 -0.84 8.78
N ASP A 191 14.13 -1.10 8.00
CA ASP A 191 14.15 -2.16 6.98
C ASP A 191 13.98 -3.57 7.59
N THR A 192 14.29 -3.75 8.87
CA THR A 192 14.38 -5.06 9.53
C THR A 192 13.50 -5.20 10.77
N GLU A 193 12.97 -4.10 11.32
CA GLU A 193 12.20 -4.09 12.57
C GLU A 193 10.73 -3.71 12.33
N LEU A 194 9.84 -4.62 12.70
CA LEU A 194 8.38 -4.44 12.64
C LEU A 194 7.83 -4.30 14.06
N GLN A 195 7.24 -3.16 14.38
CA GLN A 195 6.42 -3.01 15.59
C GLN A 195 5.01 -3.51 15.33
N TYR A 196 4.41 -4.18 16.31
CA TYR A 196 3.00 -4.59 16.32
C TYR A 196 2.41 -4.52 17.73
N GLU A 197 1.08 -4.46 17.84
CA GLU A 197 0.32 -4.29 19.09
C GLU A 197 -0.54 -5.54 19.38
N LEU A 198 -0.44 -6.04 20.62
CA LEU A 198 -1.25 -7.13 21.14
C LEU A 198 -2.62 -6.62 21.66
N PRO A 199 -3.61 -7.52 21.92
CA PRO A 199 -4.94 -7.12 22.37
C PRO A 199 -4.96 -6.30 23.67
N ASN A 200 -3.97 -6.50 24.54
CA ASN A 200 -3.79 -5.75 25.79
C ASN A 200 -3.15 -4.37 25.60
N GLY A 201 -2.83 -3.97 24.37
CA GLY A 201 -2.13 -2.73 24.03
C GLY A 201 -0.60 -2.80 24.14
N GLU A 202 -0.04 -3.95 24.51
CA GLU A 202 1.41 -4.15 24.56
C GLU A 202 2.00 -4.08 23.15
N LYS A 203 3.03 -3.24 22.96
CA LYS A 203 3.77 -3.13 21.70
C LYS A 203 4.98 -4.06 21.73
N LYS A 204 5.12 -4.88 20.70
CA LYS A 204 6.25 -5.80 20.49
C LYS A 204 6.98 -5.45 19.21
N ILE A 205 8.24 -5.88 19.13
CA ILE A 205 9.10 -5.71 17.95
C ILE A 205 9.49 -7.10 17.45
N TYR A 206 9.21 -7.36 16.18
CA TYR A 206 9.76 -8.49 15.44
C TYR A 206 10.95 -8.01 14.62
N LYS A 207 12.03 -8.80 14.60
CA LYS A 207 13.22 -8.55 13.79
C LYS A 207 13.33 -9.61 12.71
N ILE A 208 13.50 -9.19 11.47
CA ILE A 208 13.84 -10.09 10.38
C ILE A 208 15.27 -10.55 10.59
N ASN A 209 15.47 -11.84 10.84
CA ASN A 209 16.80 -12.45 10.83
C ASN A 209 17.05 -12.94 9.40
N GLU A 210 17.94 -12.26 8.69
CA GLU A 210 18.46 -12.71 7.38
C GLU A 210 19.67 -13.63 7.54
#